data_AF-A0A0C2FIB4-F1
#
_entry.id   AF-A0A0C2FIB4-F1
#
_cell.length_a   1.000
_cell.length_b   1.000
_cell.length_c   1.000
_cell.angle_alpha   90.00
_cell.angle_beta   90.00
_cell.angle_gamma   90.00
#
_symmetry.space_group_name_H-M   'P 1'
#
loop_
_entity.id
_entity.type
_entity.pdbx_description
1 polymer ?
#
loop_
_entity_poly.entity_id
_entity_poly.type
_entity_poly.pdbx_seq_one_letter_code
_entity_poly.pdbx_strand_id
1 'polypeptide(L)'
;MSQITLFQVKSKFPYTGALYGLYDFFTCRIEPKESTEFGYLFPSPTASRNCSDSIRFQGDEMVLDVVLSTDGIEPLYFITPDDLTYQAKCPIVGKTSTESVIAVEETKQ
;
A
#
# COMPACT_ATOMS: atom_id res chain seq x y z
N MET A 1 4.12 13.92 -15.80
CA MET A 1 3.75 14.08 -14.37
C MET A 1 3.55 12.68 -13.83
N SER A 2 4.40 12.25 -12.90
CA SER A 2 4.29 10.94 -12.26
C SER A 2 3.31 11.06 -11.10
N GLN A 3 2.25 10.25 -11.08
CA GLN A 3 1.29 10.21 -9.98
C GLN A 3 1.79 9.23 -8.91
N ILE A 4 1.56 9.54 -7.64
CA ILE A 4 2.09 8.78 -6.50
C ILE A 4 0.95 8.59 -5.50
N THR A 5 0.74 7.36 -5.03
CA THR A 5 -0.24 7.05 -3.99
C THR A 5 0.48 6.84 -2.66
N LEU A 6 0.07 7.58 -1.62
CA LEU A 6 0.66 7.50 -0.28
C LEU A 6 -0.22 6.66 0.64
N PHE A 7 0.31 5.54 1.10
CA PHE A 7 -0.35 4.72 2.11
C PHE A 7 0.31 4.99 3.47
N GLN A 8 -0.49 5.32 4.49
CA GLN A 8 0.00 5.57 5.85
C GLN A 8 -0.69 4.64 6.84
N VAL A 9 0.13 4.03 7.70
CA VAL A 9 -0.33 3.13 8.75
C VAL A 9 0.00 3.76 10.09
N LYS A 10 -1.00 3.81 10.97
CA LYS A 10 -0.86 4.20 12.37
C LYS A 10 -1.40 3.08 13.25
N SER A 11 -0.50 2.42 13.97
CA SER A 11 -0.84 1.37 14.94
C SER A 11 -0.55 1.83 16.36
N LYS A 12 -1.31 1.26 17.31
CA LYS A 12 -1.04 1.42 18.75
C LYS A 12 0.14 0.56 19.22
N PHE A 13 0.51 -0.46 18.46
CA PHE A 13 1.60 -1.38 18.77
C PHE A 13 2.69 -1.31 17.70
N PRO A 14 3.95 -1.65 18.03
CA PRO A 14 5.00 -1.74 17.01
C PRO A 14 4.60 -2.73 15.93
N TYR A 15 4.62 -2.28 14.67
CA TYR A 15 4.35 -3.14 13.54
C TYR A 15 5.54 -4.06 13.28
N THR A 16 5.29 -5.36 13.16
CA THR A 16 6.35 -6.38 13.03
C THR A 16 6.38 -7.07 11.68
N GLY A 17 5.38 -6.89 10.82
CA GLY A 17 5.31 -7.53 9.50
C GLY A 17 5.69 -6.61 8.34
N ALA A 18 5.03 -6.80 7.19
CA ALA A 18 5.37 -6.11 5.94
C ALA A 18 4.15 -5.47 5.27
N LEU A 19 4.36 -4.34 4.58
CA LEU A 19 3.35 -3.75 3.69
C LEU A 19 3.81 -3.97 2.25
N TYR A 20 2.96 -4.53 1.40
CA TYR A 20 3.32 -4.83 0.02
C TYR A 20 2.14 -4.79 -0.97
N GLY A 21 2.44 -4.62 -2.25
CA GLY A 21 1.44 -4.67 -3.32
C GLY A 21 0.91 -6.10 -3.51
N LEU A 22 -0.42 -6.26 -3.62
CA LEU A 22 -1.11 -7.55 -3.65
C LEU A 22 -0.59 -8.53 -4.72
N TYR A 23 -0.11 -8.02 -5.85
CA TYR A 23 0.38 -8.82 -6.98
C TYR A 23 1.89 -8.64 -7.23
N ASP A 24 2.59 -7.91 -6.36
CA ASP A 24 4.00 -7.53 -6.57
C ASP A 24 4.78 -7.51 -5.24
N PHE A 25 4.87 -8.68 -4.63
CA PHE A 25 5.49 -8.90 -3.32
C PHE A 25 6.98 -8.52 -3.25
N PHE A 26 7.74 -8.69 -4.34
CA PHE A 26 9.20 -8.53 -4.34
C PHE A 26 9.65 -7.11 -4.60
N THR A 27 8.98 -6.42 -5.52
CA THR A 27 9.44 -5.10 -5.98
C THR A 27 8.68 -3.95 -5.31
N CYS A 28 7.58 -4.27 -4.62
CA CYS A 28 6.69 -3.30 -4.01
C CYS A 28 6.43 -3.61 -2.53
N ARG A 29 7.47 -3.57 -1.69
CA ARG A 29 7.35 -3.85 -0.25
C ARG A 29 8.14 -2.89 0.63
N ILE A 30 7.67 -2.77 1.86
CA ILE A 30 8.39 -2.16 2.98
C ILE A 30 8.21 -3.03 4.23
N GLU A 31 9.27 -3.13 5.02
CA GLU A 31 9.29 -3.81 6.33
C GLU A 31 9.58 -2.73 7.39
N PRO A 32 8.53 -2.16 8.00
CA PRO A 32 8.68 -1.20 9.08
C PRO A 32 9.19 -1.97 10.29
N LYS A 33 10.49 -1.90 10.56
CA LYS A 33 11.13 -2.57 11.69
C LYS A 33 10.66 -1.97 13.02
N GLU A 34 9.56 -2.51 13.57
CA GLU A 34 8.99 -2.11 14.87
C GLU A 34 8.52 -0.64 14.92
N SER A 35 8.12 -0.08 13.77
CA SER A 35 7.55 1.27 13.76
C SER A 35 6.07 1.24 14.09
N THR A 36 5.60 2.16 14.93
CA THR A 36 4.17 2.37 15.19
C THR A 36 3.49 3.23 14.12
N GLU A 37 4.29 3.97 13.35
CA GLU A 37 3.82 4.80 12.25
C GLU A 37 4.75 4.66 11.05
N PHE A 38 4.20 4.36 9.88
CA PHE A 38 5.00 4.31 8.67
C PHE A 38 4.15 4.67 7.46
N GLY A 39 4.84 5.11 6.40
CA GLY A 39 4.20 5.40 5.13
C GLY A 39 5.01 4.83 3.98
N TYR A 40 4.32 4.45 2.91
CA TYR A 40 4.94 3.99 1.67
C TYR A 40 4.31 4.70 0.48
N LEU A 41 5.18 5.16 -0.42
CA LEU A 41 4.80 5.82 -1.66
C LEU A 41 4.83 4.80 -2.78
N PHE A 42 3.65 4.47 -3.29
CA PHE A 42 3.49 3.59 -4.44
C PHE A 42 3.62 4.42 -5.73
N PRO A 43 4.68 4.19 -6.53
CA PRO A 43 4.86 4.91 -7.79
C PRO A 43 3.82 4.45 -8.82
N SER A 44 3.28 5.37 -9.61
CA SER A 44 2.43 5.03 -10.75
C SER A 44 3.15 4.08 -11.72
N PRO A 45 2.43 3.12 -12.35
CA PRO A 45 3.00 2.20 -13.36
C PRO A 45 3.64 2.95 -14.54
N THR A 46 3.15 4.16 -14.82
CA THR A 46 3.65 5.02 -15.89
C THR A 46 5.04 5.59 -15.57
N ALA A 47 5.41 5.63 -14.29
CA ALA A 47 6.70 6.14 -13.80
C ALA A 47 7.69 5.01 -13.47
N SER A 48 7.21 3.82 -13.11
CA SER A 48 8.05 2.68 -12.73
C SER A 48 7.37 1.35 -13.01
N ARG A 49 8.14 0.33 -13.39
CA ARG A 49 7.64 -1.06 -13.46
C ARG A 49 7.45 -1.70 -12.08
N ASN A 50 8.04 -1.10 -11.03
CA ASN A 50 7.87 -1.58 -9.66
C ASN A 50 6.45 -1.24 -9.19
N CYS A 51 5.75 -2.20 -8.57
CA CYS A 51 4.35 -2.09 -8.15
C CYS A 51 3.31 -2.13 -9.28
N SER A 52 3.72 -2.28 -10.54
CA SER A 52 2.82 -2.11 -11.69
C SER A 52 1.65 -3.08 -11.70
N ASP A 53 1.88 -4.34 -11.33
CA ASP A 53 0.84 -5.37 -11.35
C ASP A 53 -0.19 -5.20 -10.21
N SER A 54 0.18 -4.44 -9.17
CA SER A 54 -0.70 -4.11 -8.04
C SER A 54 -1.56 -2.86 -8.29
N ILE A 55 -1.28 -2.10 -9.36
CA ILE A 55 -1.99 -0.88 -9.70
C ILE A 55 -2.74 -1.07 -11.02
N ARG A 56 -4.05 -0.88 -10.99
CA ARG A 56 -4.95 -1.06 -12.13
C ARG A 56 -5.60 0.25 -12.52
N PHE A 57 -5.66 0.53 -13.81
CA PHE A 57 -6.41 1.67 -14.33
C PHE A 57 -7.89 1.27 -14.51
N GLN A 58 -8.80 1.96 -13.82
CA GLN A 58 -10.25 1.84 -13.95
C GLN A 58 -10.83 3.17 -14.44
N GLY A 59 -10.93 3.32 -15.77
CA GLY A 59 -11.39 4.57 -16.38
C GLY A 59 -10.42 5.72 -16.06
N ASP A 60 -10.92 6.73 -15.35
CA ASP A 60 -10.16 7.90 -14.90
C ASP A 60 -9.59 7.74 -13.47
N GLU A 61 -9.59 6.52 -12.90
CA GLU A 61 -9.02 6.22 -11.59
C GLU A 61 -7.91 5.16 -11.68
N MET A 62 -6.86 5.32 -10.88
CA MET A 62 -5.92 4.26 -10.53
C MET A 62 -6.38 3.62 -9.23
N VAL A 63 -6.46 2.30 -9.24
CA VAL A 63 -6.81 1.48 -8.08
C VAL A 63 -5.59 0.67 -7.70
N LEU A 64 -5.13 0.80 -6.46
CA LEU A 64 -4.00 0.08 -5.90
C LEU A 64 -4.51 -0.88 -4.83
N ASP A 65 -4.19 -2.16 -4.97
CA ASP A 65 -4.48 -3.17 -3.95
C ASP A 65 -3.20 -3.45 -3.14
N VAL A 66 -3.27 -3.25 -1.82
CA VAL A 66 -2.15 -3.38 -0.87
C VAL A 66 -2.50 -4.37 0.22
N VAL A 67 -1.50 -5.12 0.68
CA VAL A 67 -1.62 -6.03 1.81
C VAL A 67 -0.73 -5.54 2.95
N LEU A 68 -1.30 -5.57 4.14
CA LEU A 68 -0.65 -5.28 5.41
C LEU A 68 -0.58 -6.59 6.21
N SER A 69 0.60 -7.20 6.25
CA SER A 69 0.86 -8.42 7.04
C SER A 69 1.21 -8.07 8.48
N THR A 70 0.42 -8.56 9.42
CA THR A 70 0.60 -8.28 10.86
C THR A 70 1.39 -9.37 11.59
N ASP A 71 1.62 -10.50 10.92
CA ASP A 71 2.13 -11.75 11.50
C ASP A 71 3.67 -11.83 11.58
N GLY A 72 4.40 -10.80 11.12
CA GLY A 72 5.86 -10.81 11.12
C GLY A 72 6.47 -11.84 10.16
N ILE A 73 5.65 -12.44 9.31
CA ILE A 73 6.09 -13.37 8.28
C ILE A 73 6.61 -12.53 7.14
N GLU A 74 7.89 -12.72 6.76
CA GLU A 74 8.42 -12.17 5.50
C GLU A 74 7.40 -12.48 4.41
N PRO A 75 7.09 -11.57 3.47
CA PRO A 75 6.08 -11.82 2.44
C PRO A 75 6.45 -13.07 1.64
N LEU A 76 5.95 -14.21 2.11
CA LEU A 76 5.94 -15.46 1.41
C LEU A 76 4.91 -15.25 0.29
N TYR A 77 5.00 -16.02 -0.77
CA TYR A 77 4.19 -15.87 -1.99
C TYR A 77 2.66 -16.05 -1.78
N PHE A 78 2.16 -15.94 -0.56
CA PHE A 78 0.79 -16.15 -0.16
C PHE A 78 0.36 -15.17 0.94
N ILE A 79 -0.91 -14.80 0.91
CA ILE A 79 -1.59 -13.96 1.90
C ILE A 79 -2.18 -14.87 2.97
N THR A 80 -2.04 -14.51 4.24
CA THR A 80 -2.61 -15.26 5.36
C THR A 80 -3.98 -14.71 5.75
N PRO A 81 -4.82 -15.47 6.47
CA PRO A 81 -6.09 -14.97 7.00
C PRO A 81 -5.96 -13.79 7.97
N ASP A 82 -4.77 -13.59 8.55
CA ASP A 82 -4.47 -12.50 9.48
C ASP A 82 -3.99 -11.22 8.76
N ASP A 83 -3.79 -11.29 7.44
CA ASP A 83 -3.40 -10.15 6.62
C ASP A 83 -4.59 -9.26 6.30
N LEU A 84 -4.35 -7.94 6.35
CA LEU A 84 -5.36 -6.94 6.03
C LEU A 84 -5.13 -6.41 4.61
N THR A 85 -6.11 -6.61 3.72
CA THR A 85 -6.07 -6.09 2.35
C THR A 85 -6.79 -4.75 2.26
N TYR A 86 -6.12 -3.74 1.69
CA TYR A 86 -6.66 -2.41 1.49
C TYR A 86 -6.69 -2.06 0.01
N GLN A 87 -7.72 -1.33 -0.40
CA GLN A 87 -7.83 -0.79 -1.74
C GLN A 87 -7.75 0.74 -1.70
N ALA A 88 -6.77 1.28 -2.40
CA ALA A 88 -6.52 2.69 -2.57
C ALA A 88 -7.01 3.16 -3.95
N LYS A 89 -7.61 4.35 -4.04
CA LYS A 89 -8.05 4.94 -5.32
C LYS A 89 -7.49 6.33 -5.51
N CYS A 90 -6.97 6.61 -6.70
CA CYS A 90 -6.34 7.89 -7.04
C CYS A 90 -6.80 8.34 -8.45
N PRO A 91 -7.42 9.52 -8.61
CA PRO A 91 -7.90 10.00 -9.91
C PRO A 91 -6.75 10.43 -10.85
N ILE A 92 -6.86 10.10 -12.14
CA ILE A 92 -5.80 10.22 -13.16
C ILE A 92 -5.69 11.64 -13.75
N VAL A 93 -6.68 12.51 -13.57
CA VAL A 93 -6.80 13.76 -14.35
C VAL A 93 -6.93 15.01 -13.48
N GLY A 94 -5.95 15.91 -13.61
CA GLY A 94 -6.13 17.38 -13.64
C GLY A 94 -6.80 18.12 -12.48
N LYS A 95 -7.31 17.43 -11.47
CA LYS A 95 -7.77 18.04 -10.22
C LYS A 95 -6.69 17.79 -9.20
N THR A 96 -6.07 18.88 -8.77
CA THR A 96 -5.25 18.95 -7.57
C THR A 96 -5.96 18.25 -6.41
N SER A 97 -5.66 16.99 -6.19
CA SER A 97 -5.81 16.35 -4.90
C SER A 97 -4.40 16.06 -4.44
N THR A 98 -3.87 17.03 -3.71
CA THR A 98 -3.12 16.83 -2.47
C THR A 98 -3.08 15.36 -2.07
N GLU A 99 -1.88 14.81 -1.91
CA GLU A 99 -1.57 13.53 -1.26
C GLU A 99 -2.82 12.79 -0.78
N SER A 100 -3.25 11.77 -1.53
CA SER A 100 -4.32 10.89 -1.08
C SER A 100 -3.76 10.04 0.05
N VAL A 101 -3.67 10.63 1.24
CA VAL A 101 -3.27 9.96 2.47
C VAL A 101 -4.38 9.01 2.85
N ILE A 102 -4.15 7.72 2.63
CA ILE A 102 -4.99 6.70 3.25
C ILE A 102 -4.40 6.48 4.63
N ALA A 103 -5.00 7.13 5.63
CA ALA A 103 -4.69 6.90 7.03
C ALA A 103 -5.50 5.68 7.49
N VAL A 104 -4.81 4.57 7.70
CA VAL A 104 -5.42 3.38 8.31
C VAL A 104 -5.26 3.51 9.82
N GLU A 105 -6.40 3.66 10.51
CA GLU A 105 -6.49 3.61 11.97
C GLU A 105 -6.95 2.19 12.36
N GLU A 106 -6.10 1.43 13.06
CA GLU A 106 -6.51 0.15 13.64
C GLU A 106 -7.63 0.39 14.68
N THR A 107 -8.88 0.08 14.32
CA THR A 107 -9.95 -0.13 15.29
C THR A 107 -10.12 -1.63 15.49
N LYS A 108 -9.24 -2.21 16.31
CA LYS A 108 -9.43 -3.59 16.78
C LYS A 108 -10.68 -3.62 17.69
N GLN A 109 -11.70 -4.36 17.25
CA GLN A 109 -12.87 -4.72 18.06
C GLN A 109 -12.53 -5.93 18.94
#